data_AF-A0AAW0R899-F1
#
_entry.id   AF-A0AAW0R899-F1
#
_cell.length_a   1.000
_cell.length_b   1.000
_cell.length_c   1.000
_cell.angle_alpha   90.00
_cell.angle_beta   90.00
_cell.angle_gamma   90.00
#
_symmetry.space_group_name_H-M   'P 1'
#
loop_
_entity.id
_entity.type
_entity.pdbx_description
1 polymer ?
#
loop_
_entity_poly.entity_id
_entity_poly.type
_entity_poly.pdbx_seq_one_letter_code
_entity_poly.pdbx_strand_id
1 'polypeptide(L)'
;MELFNIAMLFFLALAQLGAANPCDGVDAAPVLYHEYTSADCPPPFPLNPDGSCSNWGNYAYDCITYCQVNTTFDYATEVPFPRSECHWPVKCSLSEGTSTSWSWSFSMSPKVGKAVKLGASGSYSQSYGTSKGRSWSFDPEPNQCGYFTFVPVRKTVCGVLSQSIPMWEDGVWTCAPHVINTDNYCAPGIWLDSNGDPDGVIIFVYTDCLTRQPLGPEFQDPVYNMPGVQLDRGALATVMQSWVEDSCSSTLSNNADGTETASFEINGKGFSDDQLGGNGEKLQGALMTCGSLTSWVFTWTPVNGTYDWNATGDVTGNSTVNGCIGDAVVAAGGSTKDQCT
;
A
#
# COMPACT_ATOMS: atom_id res chain seq x y z
N MET A 1 -1.26 72.05 -11.39
CA MET A 1 -0.28 71.95 -10.30
C MET A 1 -1.04 71.37 -9.12
N GLU A 2 -1.24 70.05 -9.11
CA GLU A 2 -1.82 69.31 -7.98
C GLU A 2 -1.70 67.81 -8.30
N LEU A 3 -0.68 67.18 -7.72
CA LEU A 3 -0.37 65.76 -7.83
C LEU A 3 0.27 65.37 -6.50
N PHE A 4 -0.50 65.38 -5.41
CA PHE A 4 -0.07 64.86 -4.11
C PHE A 4 -1.30 64.57 -3.25
N ASN A 5 -1.76 63.31 -3.23
CA ASN A 5 -2.40 62.61 -2.08
C ASN A 5 -3.25 61.39 -2.50
N ILE A 6 -2.66 60.39 -3.18
CA ILE A 6 -3.26 59.04 -3.23
C ILE A 6 -2.15 57.99 -3.15
N ALA A 7 -1.32 58.05 -2.10
CA ALA A 7 -0.28 57.04 -1.87
C ALA A 7 -0.16 56.61 -0.40
N MET A 8 -1.19 56.87 0.42
CA MET A 8 -1.12 56.63 1.87
C MET A 8 -2.40 56.01 2.43
N LEU A 9 -3.00 55.07 1.68
CA LEU A 9 -4.13 54.24 2.16
C LEU A 9 -4.04 52.77 1.68
N PHE A 10 -2.87 52.33 1.21
CA PHE A 10 -2.60 50.92 0.82
C PHE A 10 -1.65 50.19 1.77
N PHE A 11 -1.42 50.72 2.96
CA PHE A 11 -0.67 50.05 4.03
C PHE A 11 -1.55 50.04 5.28
N LEU A 12 -2.38 49.00 5.43
CA LEU A 12 -2.92 48.43 6.68
C LEU A 12 -4.18 47.59 6.36
N ALA A 13 -3.98 46.55 5.56
CA ALA A 13 -4.86 45.38 5.54
C ALA A 13 -4.00 44.12 5.33
N LEU A 14 -2.89 44.02 6.08
CA LEU A 14 -2.36 42.72 6.48
C LEU A 14 -3.33 42.19 7.52
N ALA A 15 -4.45 41.64 7.03
CA ALA A 15 -5.26 40.75 7.83
C ALA A 15 -4.31 39.68 8.37
N GLN A 16 -4.43 39.41 9.67
CA GLN A 16 -3.86 38.23 10.32
C GLN A 16 -4.39 36.99 9.59
N LEU A 17 -3.74 36.60 8.49
CA LEU A 17 -3.69 35.20 8.09
C LEU A 17 -2.98 34.53 9.25
N GLY A 18 -3.73 33.78 10.06
CA GLY A 18 -3.13 32.88 11.04
C GLY A 18 -2.03 32.11 10.31
N ALA A 19 -0.84 32.02 10.90
CA ALA A 19 0.26 31.27 10.31
C ALA A 19 -0.27 29.88 9.96
N ALA A 20 -0.31 29.56 8.67
CA ALA A 20 -0.84 28.29 8.21
C ALA A 20 -0.05 27.17 8.90
N ASN A 21 -0.74 26.25 9.57
CA ASN A 21 -0.12 25.23 10.38
C ASN A 21 -0.03 23.94 9.55
N PRO A 22 1.14 23.61 8.98
CA PRO A 22 1.28 22.43 8.15
C PRO A 22 1.04 21.14 8.94
N CYS A 23 1.08 21.19 10.28
CA CYS A 23 0.89 20.02 11.13
C CYS A 23 -0.55 19.64 11.43
N ASP A 24 -1.52 20.57 11.31
CA ASP A 24 -2.95 20.29 11.46
C ASP A 24 -3.73 20.24 10.14
N GLY A 25 -3.05 20.55 9.02
CA GLY A 25 -3.62 20.46 7.68
C GLY A 25 -4.63 21.58 7.39
N VAL A 26 -4.71 22.58 8.27
CA VAL A 26 -5.56 23.75 8.11
C VAL A 26 -4.80 24.76 7.25
N ASP A 27 -5.36 25.05 6.07
CA ASP A 27 -4.91 26.09 5.14
C ASP A 27 -3.50 25.92 4.52
N ALA A 28 -2.80 24.81 4.78
CA ALA A 28 -1.54 24.46 4.09
C ALA A 28 -1.32 22.95 3.98
N ALA A 29 -0.87 22.51 2.81
CA ALA A 29 -0.32 21.17 2.61
C ALA A 29 1.15 21.14 3.07
N PRO A 30 1.60 20.09 3.78
CA PRO A 30 2.99 19.98 4.19
C PRO A 30 3.90 19.79 2.98
N VAL A 31 5.03 20.50 2.97
CA VAL A 31 6.19 20.15 2.15
C VAL A 31 6.76 18.84 2.66
N LEU A 32 6.82 17.83 1.79
CA LEU A 32 7.38 16.52 2.10
C LEU A 32 8.91 16.61 2.24
N TYR A 33 9.47 15.71 3.03
CA TYR A 33 10.89 15.60 3.39
C TYR A 33 11.47 16.87 4.01
N HIS A 34 10.59 17.68 4.63
CA HIS A 34 10.95 18.85 5.40
C HIS A 34 10.74 18.58 6.91
N GLU A 35 11.68 19.03 7.73
CA GLU A 35 11.56 18.97 9.19
C GLU A 35 10.94 20.26 9.71
N TYR A 36 9.76 20.13 10.31
CA TYR A 36 9.04 21.18 11.00
C TYR A 36 9.39 21.16 12.48
N THR A 37 9.67 22.33 13.05
CA THR A 37 10.02 22.49 14.46
C THR A 37 8.81 22.85 15.31
N SER A 38 9.01 23.01 16.63
CA SER A 38 7.98 23.53 17.53
C SER A 38 7.53 24.97 17.21
N ALA A 39 8.29 25.73 16.41
CA ALA A 39 7.86 27.04 15.93
C ALA A 39 6.80 26.93 14.82
N ASP A 40 6.96 25.94 13.93
CA ASP A 40 6.06 25.68 12.81
C ASP A 40 4.84 24.87 13.26
N CYS A 41 5.05 23.97 14.22
CA CYS A 41 4.07 23.02 14.72
C CYS A 41 4.00 23.06 16.26
N PRO A 42 3.40 24.11 16.84
CA PRO A 42 3.45 24.37 18.28
C PRO A 42 2.79 23.22 19.07
N PRO A 43 3.55 22.51 19.93
CA PRO A 43 3.03 21.35 20.66
C PRO A 43 2.01 21.77 21.72
N PRO A 44 0.93 20.99 21.93
CA PRO A 44 0.01 21.19 23.05
C PRO A 44 0.70 21.16 24.42
N PHE A 45 1.74 20.33 24.57
CA PHE A 45 2.57 20.26 25.77
C PHE A 45 4.01 20.67 25.42
N PRO A 46 4.47 21.87 25.79
CA PRO A 46 5.86 22.27 25.59
C PRO A 46 6.83 21.47 26.47
N LEU A 47 8.08 21.42 26.04
CA LEU A 47 9.21 20.88 26.81
C LEU A 47 9.66 21.91 27.86
N ASN A 48 9.82 21.46 29.11
CA ASN A 48 10.32 22.27 30.21
C ASN A 48 11.86 22.35 30.19
N PRO A 49 12.47 23.33 30.90
CA PRO A 49 13.93 23.43 31.01
C PRO A 49 14.62 22.23 31.65
N ASP A 50 13.89 21.42 32.44
CA ASP A 50 14.38 20.19 33.06
C ASP A 50 14.33 18.96 32.13
N GLY A 51 13.91 19.15 30.87
CA GLY A 51 13.76 18.10 29.87
C GLY A 51 12.48 17.27 30.00
N SER A 52 11.58 17.60 30.93
CA SER A 52 10.26 16.95 31.03
C SER A 52 9.21 17.66 30.18
N CYS A 53 8.18 16.94 29.73
CA CYS A 53 7.02 17.54 29.08
C CYS A 53 6.12 18.21 30.11
N SER A 54 5.61 19.40 29.80
CA SER A 54 4.60 20.05 30.65
C SER A 54 3.42 19.11 30.94
N ASN A 55 2.84 19.25 32.14
CA ASN A 55 1.72 18.45 32.62
C ASN A 55 1.99 16.93 32.81
N TRP A 56 3.25 16.47 32.79
CA TRP A 56 3.57 15.05 33.03
C TRP A 56 3.03 14.53 34.38
N GLY A 57 2.98 15.38 35.40
CA GLY A 57 2.48 15.05 36.74
C GLY A 57 0.95 15.04 36.88
N ASN A 58 0.20 15.27 35.80
CA ASN A 58 -1.27 15.29 35.85
C ASN A 58 -1.83 13.88 35.68
N TYR A 59 -2.48 13.37 36.72
CA TYR A 59 -3.10 12.04 36.73
C TYR A 59 -4.20 11.87 35.67
N ALA A 60 -4.86 12.95 35.22
CA ALA A 60 -5.84 12.88 34.13
C ALA A 60 -5.24 12.36 32.80
N TYR A 61 -3.92 12.47 32.66
CA TYR A 61 -3.14 11.93 31.55
C TYR A 61 -2.43 10.62 31.90
N ASP A 62 -2.88 9.89 32.93
CA ASP A 62 -2.31 8.61 33.37
C ASP A 62 -0.82 8.71 33.74
N CYS A 63 -0.39 9.89 34.21
CA CYS A 63 1.01 10.21 34.54
C CYS A 63 1.98 10.09 33.36
N ILE A 64 1.48 10.27 32.13
CA ILE A 64 2.29 10.22 30.92
C ILE A 64 1.90 11.35 29.97
N THR A 65 2.89 12.06 29.45
CA THR A 65 2.70 13.13 28.47
C THR A 65 3.77 13.05 27.40
N TYR A 66 3.42 13.56 26.22
CA TYR A 66 4.31 13.65 25.09
C TYR A 66 4.45 15.11 24.69
N CYS A 67 5.66 15.56 24.43
CA CYS A 67 5.92 16.91 23.95
C CYS A 67 6.68 16.81 22.64
N GLN A 68 5.97 17.11 21.55
CA GLN A 68 6.52 17.13 20.21
C GLN A 68 7.62 18.19 20.10
N VAL A 69 8.73 17.81 19.47
CA VAL A 69 9.88 18.67 19.19
C VAL A 69 9.97 18.96 17.70
N ASN A 70 9.80 17.94 16.87
CA ASN A 70 9.77 18.09 15.43
C ASN A 70 8.73 17.17 14.77
N THR A 71 8.44 17.45 13.51
CA THR A 71 7.55 16.67 12.66
C THR A 71 8.11 16.61 11.26
N THR A 72 8.01 15.46 10.63
CA THR A 72 8.35 15.27 9.22
C THR A 72 7.18 14.63 8.50
N PHE A 73 7.06 14.96 7.22
CA PHE A 73 6.10 14.33 6.31
C PHE A 73 6.89 13.70 5.20
N ASP A 74 6.63 12.44 4.88
CA ASP A 74 7.30 11.74 3.81
C ASP A 74 6.35 10.77 3.13
N TYR A 75 6.69 10.30 1.94
CA TYR A 75 5.96 9.17 1.38
C TYR A 75 6.33 7.90 2.15
N ALA A 76 5.31 7.13 2.51
CA ALA A 76 5.47 5.79 3.02
C ALA A 76 5.55 4.77 1.89
N THR A 77 5.84 3.53 2.25
CA THR A 77 5.88 2.42 1.30
C THR A 77 4.56 2.29 0.56
N GLU A 78 4.68 2.10 -0.74
CA GLU A 78 3.57 1.89 -1.66
C GLU A 78 2.69 0.70 -1.22
N VAL A 79 1.44 0.75 -1.63
CA VAL A 79 0.43 -0.24 -1.29
C VAL A 79 -0.32 -0.58 -2.58
N PRO A 80 0.06 -1.69 -3.24
CA PRO A 80 -0.53 -2.06 -4.51
C PRO A 80 -2.05 -2.26 -4.39
N PHE A 81 -2.81 -1.81 -5.40
CA PHE A 81 -4.23 -2.11 -5.46
C PHE A 81 -4.43 -3.56 -5.89
N PRO A 82 -5.22 -4.37 -5.15
CA PRO A 82 -5.43 -5.77 -5.50
C PRO A 82 -5.90 -5.94 -6.95
N ARG A 83 -5.28 -6.87 -7.67
CA ARG A 83 -5.64 -7.23 -9.07
C ARG A 83 -5.61 -6.04 -10.04
N SER A 84 -4.76 -5.06 -9.77
CA SER A 84 -4.59 -3.89 -10.64
C SER A 84 -3.49 -4.07 -11.69
N GLU A 85 -2.85 -5.24 -11.71
CA GLU A 85 -1.82 -5.54 -12.70
C GLU A 85 -2.39 -5.65 -14.11
N CYS A 86 -1.56 -5.28 -15.07
CA CYS A 86 -1.82 -5.37 -16.49
C CYS A 86 -0.51 -5.60 -17.25
N HIS A 87 -0.69 -6.16 -18.42
CA HIS A 87 0.35 -6.38 -19.40
C HIS A 87 -0.29 -6.30 -20.77
N TRP A 88 0.41 -5.85 -21.80
CA TRP A 88 -0.13 -5.94 -23.15
C TRP A 88 -0.41 -7.41 -23.53
N PRO A 89 -1.58 -7.75 -24.13
CA PRO A 89 -2.67 -6.88 -24.60
C PRO A 89 -3.84 -6.67 -23.60
N VAL A 90 -3.68 -7.05 -22.34
CA VAL A 90 -4.66 -6.96 -21.26
C VAL A 90 -4.65 -5.55 -20.62
N LYS A 91 -5.80 -4.86 -20.70
CA LYS A 91 -5.97 -3.53 -20.11
C LYS A 91 -6.31 -3.62 -18.63
N CYS A 92 -5.85 -2.66 -17.84
CA CYS A 92 -6.23 -2.48 -16.44
C CYS A 92 -7.00 -1.18 -16.25
N SER A 93 -7.97 -1.22 -15.34
CA SER A 93 -8.63 -0.04 -14.83
C SER A 93 -8.79 -0.14 -13.33
N LEU A 94 -8.52 0.94 -12.63
CA LEU A 94 -8.89 1.13 -11.24
C LEU A 94 -10.26 1.80 -11.20
N SER A 95 -11.19 1.26 -10.43
CA SER A 95 -12.51 1.88 -10.23
C SER A 95 -12.57 2.60 -8.88
N GLU A 96 -13.47 3.58 -8.73
CA GLU A 96 -13.71 4.28 -7.45
C GLU A 96 -14.14 3.34 -6.32
N GLY A 97 -14.71 2.17 -6.65
CA GLY A 97 -15.07 1.14 -5.68
C GLY A 97 -13.91 0.25 -5.25
N THR A 98 -12.75 0.34 -5.93
CA THR A 98 -11.57 -0.45 -5.56
C THR A 98 -10.90 0.19 -4.35
N SER A 99 -10.43 -0.61 -3.41
CA SER A 99 -9.71 -0.09 -2.26
C SER A 99 -8.51 -0.95 -1.93
N THR A 100 -7.47 -0.33 -1.38
CA THR A 100 -6.34 -1.05 -0.82
C THR A 100 -6.24 -0.73 0.67
N SER A 101 -5.95 -1.75 1.46
CA SER A 101 -5.75 -1.61 2.89
C SER A 101 -4.27 -1.60 3.17
N TRP A 102 -3.86 -0.66 4.01
CA TRP A 102 -2.48 -0.47 4.39
C TRP A 102 -2.36 -0.59 5.90
N SER A 103 -1.21 -1.10 6.33
CA SER A 103 -0.84 -1.24 7.72
C SER A 103 0.67 -1.28 7.80
N TRP A 104 1.27 -0.51 8.71
CA TRP A 104 2.69 -0.63 9.01
C TRP A 104 2.92 -1.02 10.45
N SER A 105 4.03 -1.71 10.67
CA SER A 105 4.43 -2.19 11.99
C SER A 105 4.89 -1.01 12.86
N PHE A 106 3.95 -0.41 13.58
CA PHE A 106 4.23 0.46 14.70
C PHE A 106 3.40 0.00 15.89
N SER A 107 4.09 -0.54 16.91
CA SER A 107 3.45 -1.02 18.12
C SER A 107 3.71 -0.02 19.24
N MET A 108 2.63 0.42 19.86
CA MET A 108 2.65 1.37 20.96
C MET A 108 1.63 0.94 21.99
N SER A 109 1.99 1.03 23.27
CA SER A 109 1.03 0.73 24.34
C SER A 109 -0.14 1.74 24.29
N PRO A 110 -1.37 1.37 24.67
CA PRO A 110 -2.51 2.28 24.66
C PRO A 110 -2.27 3.59 25.42
N LYS A 111 -1.53 3.52 26.54
CA LYS A 111 -1.16 4.69 27.34
C LYS A 111 -0.26 5.67 26.58
N VAL A 112 0.77 5.15 25.93
CA VAL A 112 1.70 5.96 25.13
C VAL A 112 0.98 6.53 23.90
N GLY A 113 0.10 5.74 23.26
CA GLY A 113 -0.68 6.21 22.13
C GLY A 113 -1.65 7.35 22.48
N LYS A 114 -2.28 7.29 23.66
CA LYS A 114 -3.06 8.40 24.18
C LYS A 114 -2.19 9.64 24.43
N ALA A 115 -1.01 9.48 25.01
CA ALA A 115 -0.07 10.58 25.26
C ALA A 115 0.38 11.25 23.96
N VAL A 116 0.81 10.48 22.96
CA VAL A 116 1.20 11.00 21.63
C VAL A 116 0.02 11.71 20.97
N LYS A 117 -1.17 11.12 20.99
CA LYS A 117 -2.37 11.75 20.38
C LYS A 117 -2.74 13.08 21.01
N LEU A 118 -2.53 13.25 22.31
CA LEU A 118 -2.79 14.52 23.01
C LEU A 118 -1.64 15.53 22.87
N GLY A 119 -0.41 15.04 22.74
CA GLY A 119 0.81 15.85 22.75
C GLY A 119 1.37 16.20 21.37
N ALA A 120 0.85 15.60 20.31
CA ALA A 120 1.20 15.90 18.92
C ALA A 120 0.28 16.97 18.32
N SER A 121 0.87 17.94 17.64
CA SER A 121 0.17 18.99 16.92
C SER A 121 -0.63 18.39 15.77
N GLY A 122 -1.88 18.83 15.56
CA GLY A 122 -2.72 18.40 14.44
C GLY A 122 -3.15 16.93 14.47
N SER A 123 -3.25 16.35 15.66
CA SER A 123 -3.68 14.98 15.91
C SER A 123 -2.70 13.92 15.37
N TYR A 124 -2.83 12.73 15.94
CA TYR A 124 -2.13 11.52 15.54
C TYR A 124 -3.16 10.45 15.17
N SER A 125 -2.97 9.83 14.01
CA SER A 125 -3.86 8.84 13.42
C SER A 125 -3.27 7.43 13.52
N GLN A 126 -4.11 6.42 13.23
CA GLN A 126 -3.76 5.01 13.41
C GLN A 126 -2.79 4.51 12.34
N SER A 127 -2.07 3.43 12.62
CA SER A 127 -1.08 2.81 11.73
C SER A 127 -1.71 1.88 10.68
N TYR A 128 -3.03 1.92 10.51
CA TYR A 128 -3.77 1.16 9.50
C TYR A 128 -4.91 2.00 8.94
N GLY A 129 -5.33 1.67 7.72
CA GLY A 129 -6.46 2.30 7.07
C GLY A 129 -6.75 1.70 5.70
N THR A 130 -7.71 2.30 5.01
CA THR A 130 -8.11 1.89 3.67
C THR A 130 -8.15 3.12 2.78
N SER A 131 -7.51 3.02 1.62
CA SER A 131 -7.50 4.07 0.61
C SER A 131 -8.37 3.64 -0.57
N LYS A 132 -9.24 4.55 -1.01
CA LYS A 132 -10.11 4.32 -2.16
C LYS A 132 -9.37 4.67 -3.44
N GLY A 133 -9.57 3.84 -4.45
CA GLY A 133 -9.15 4.10 -5.81
C GLY A 133 -9.91 5.28 -6.39
N ARG A 134 -9.39 5.79 -7.50
CA ARG A 134 -10.08 6.71 -8.40
C ARG A 134 -10.20 6.02 -9.75
N SER A 135 -11.20 6.43 -10.54
CA SER A 135 -11.39 5.93 -11.90
C SER A 135 -10.17 6.25 -12.77
N TRP A 136 -9.30 5.26 -13.00
CA TRP A 136 -8.11 5.33 -13.83
C TRP A 136 -8.11 4.15 -14.80
N SER A 137 -7.59 4.36 -15.99
CA SER A 137 -7.40 3.30 -16.98
C SER A 137 -6.02 3.44 -17.60
N PHE A 138 -5.34 2.33 -17.77
CA PHE A 138 -4.07 2.26 -18.48
C PHE A 138 -4.20 1.27 -19.64
N ASP A 139 -3.81 1.72 -20.83
CA ASP A 139 -3.80 0.94 -22.06
C ASP A 139 -2.34 0.64 -22.42
N PRO A 140 -1.80 -0.52 -22.02
CA PRO A 140 -0.39 -0.83 -22.23
C PRO A 140 -0.05 -0.91 -23.72
N GLU A 141 1.06 -0.30 -24.12
CA GLU A 141 1.68 -0.55 -25.43
C GLU A 141 2.37 -1.93 -25.45
N PRO A 142 2.72 -2.48 -26.62
CA PRO A 142 3.46 -3.74 -26.70
C PRO A 142 4.68 -3.77 -25.78
N ASN A 143 4.78 -4.81 -24.93
CA ASN A 143 5.79 -5.01 -23.89
C ASN A 143 5.72 -4.05 -22.68
N GLN A 144 4.60 -3.34 -22.48
CA GLN A 144 4.37 -2.61 -21.23
C GLN A 144 3.57 -3.45 -20.25
N CYS A 145 4.08 -3.49 -19.01
CA CYS A 145 3.46 -4.14 -17.88
C CYS A 145 3.53 -3.22 -16.67
N GLY A 146 2.62 -3.42 -15.71
CA GLY A 146 2.62 -2.65 -14.49
C GLY A 146 1.38 -2.87 -13.65
N TYR A 147 1.22 -2.05 -12.62
CA TYR A 147 0.10 -2.10 -11.70
C TYR A 147 -0.18 -0.72 -11.08
N PHE A 148 -1.38 -0.54 -10.54
CA PHE A 148 -1.72 0.65 -9.77
C PHE A 148 -1.35 0.47 -8.30
N THR A 149 -0.78 1.50 -7.69
CA THR A 149 -0.39 1.49 -6.28
C THR A 149 -0.78 2.81 -5.62
N PHE A 150 -1.12 2.76 -4.33
CA PHE A 150 -1.30 3.96 -3.51
C PHE A 150 -0.03 4.22 -2.72
N VAL A 151 0.50 5.44 -2.81
CA VAL A 151 1.64 5.89 -2.03
C VAL A 151 1.15 6.87 -0.96
N PRO A 152 0.98 6.41 0.30
CA PRO A 152 0.50 7.25 1.40
C PRO A 152 1.51 8.32 1.80
N VAL A 153 1.01 9.47 2.26
CA VAL A 153 1.81 10.41 3.03
C VAL A 153 1.81 9.98 4.50
N ARG A 154 3.00 9.79 5.05
CA ARG A 154 3.24 9.50 6.46
C ARG A 154 3.67 10.77 7.17
N LYS A 155 3.12 10.96 8.37
CA LYS A 155 3.53 11.99 9.33
C LYS A 155 4.29 11.33 10.47
N THR A 156 5.54 11.72 10.68
CA THR A 156 6.34 11.25 11.82
C THR A 156 6.55 12.39 12.79
N VAL A 157 6.02 12.24 14.01
CA VAL A 157 6.25 13.20 15.11
C VAL A 157 7.34 12.65 16.02
N CYS A 158 8.37 13.43 16.34
CA CYS A 158 9.37 13.06 17.34
C CYS A 158 9.46 14.10 18.45
N GLY A 159 9.79 13.64 19.65
CA GLY A 159 9.78 14.48 20.84
C GLY A 159 10.24 13.73 22.08
N VAL A 160 9.86 14.25 23.24
CA VAL A 160 10.13 13.61 24.53
C VAL A 160 8.86 12.97 25.05
N LEU A 161 8.97 11.78 25.61
CA LEU A 161 7.91 11.11 26.35
C LEU A 161 8.27 11.12 27.84
N SER A 162 7.51 11.87 28.64
CA SER A 162 7.69 11.97 30.08
C SER A 162 6.65 11.14 30.80
N GLN A 163 7.10 10.19 31.60
CA GLN A 163 6.24 9.25 32.32
C GLN A 163 6.61 9.13 33.79
N SER A 164 5.60 8.93 34.63
CA SER A 164 5.72 8.65 36.05
C SER A 164 4.75 7.54 36.45
N ILE A 165 4.91 7.02 37.67
CA ILE A 165 4.07 5.95 38.20
C ILE A 165 2.87 6.58 38.92
N PRO A 166 1.62 6.18 38.60
CA PRO A 166 0.47 6.57 39.41
C PRO A 166 0.59 6.05 40.84
N MET A 167 0.32 6.90 41.82
CA MET A 167 0.35 6.55 43.25
C MET A 167 -0.91 7.04 43.96
N TRP A 168 -1.22 6.40 45.08
CA TRP A 168 -2.32 6.79 45.95
C TRP A 168 -1.75 7.50 47.17
N GLU A 169 -2.05 8.78 47.32
CA GLU A 169 -1.55 9.64 48.39
C GLU A 169 -2.72 10.44 48.97
N ASP A 170 -2.87 10.42 50.29
CA ASP A 170 -3.90 11.17 51.02
C ASP A 170 -5.34 11.02 50.49
N GLY A 171 -5.67 9.84 49.95
CA GLY A 171 -7.00 9.56 49.44
C GLY A 171 -7.25 10.02 48.00
N VAL A 172 -6.20 10.41 47.27
CA VAL A 172 -6.27 10.88 45.88
C VAL A 172 -5.22 10.15 45.03
N TRP A 173 -5.56 9.86 43.77
CA TRP A 173 -4.58 9.38 42.79
C TRP A 173 -3.73 10.54 42.29
N THR A 174 -2.42 10.43 42.43
CA THR A 174 -1.41 11.39 41.98
C THR A 174 -0.34 10.69 41.13
N CYS A 175 0.64 11.44 40.65
CA CYS A 175 1.80 10.91 39.96
C CYS A 175 3.02 10.99 40.87
N ALA A 176 3.87 9.96 40.84
CA ALA A 176 5.12 9.95 41.60
C ALA A 176 5.99 11.17 41.25
N PRO A 177 6.74 11.74 42.22
CA PRO A 177 7.61 12.88 41.96
C PRO A 177 8.81 12.53 41.05
N HIS A 178 9.01 11.25 40.73
CA HIS A 178 10.06 10.80 39.83
C HIS A 178 9.52 10.65 38.40
N VAL A 179 10.03 11.51 37.50
CA VAL A 179 9.75 11.44 36.07
C VAL A 179 10.87 10.69 35.33
N ILE A 180 10.48 9.85 34.40
CA ILE A 180 11.36 9.18 33.44
C ILE A 180 11.10 9.82 32.08
N ASN A 181 12.14 10.40 31.49
CA ASN A 181 12.07 10.97 30.15
C ASN A 181 12.66 9.97 29.15
N THR A 182 11.92 9.71 28.07
CA THR A 182 12.42 9.02 26.89
C THR A 182 12.58 10.04 25.78
N ASP A 183 13.81 10.45 25.54
CA ASP A 183 14.15 11.40 24.48
C ASP A 183 14.03 10.73 23.11
N ASN A 184 13.81 11.56 22.07
CA ASN A 184 13.72 11.13 20.68
C ASN A 184 12.68 10.00 20.45
N TYR A 185 11.55 10.07 21.15
CA TYR A 185 10.43 9.17 20.93
C TYR A 185 9.68 9.58 19.66
N CYS A 186 9.82 8.79 18.60
CA CYS A 186 9.20 9.01 17.30
C CYS A 186 7.97 8.12 17.11
N ALA A 187 6.87 8.71 16.64
CA ALA A 187 5.64 8.02 16.33
C ALA A 187 5.19 8.32 14.88
N PRO A 188 5.25 7.34 13.96
CA PRO A 188 4.71 7.48 12.62
C PRO A 188 3.19 7.24 12.58
N GLY A 189 2.46 8.15 11.96
CA GLY A 189 1.02 8.05 11.69
C GLY A 189 0.71 8.39 10.23
N ILE A 190 -0.49 8.05 9.76
CA ILE A 190 -0.92 8.45 8.41
C ILE A 190 -1.28 9.94 8.41
N TRP A 191 -0.90 10.65 7.36
CA TRP A 191 -1.42 11.99 7.15
C TRP A 191 -2.82 11.91 6.53
N LEU A 192 -3.77 12.65 7.10
CA LEU A 192 -5.14 12.70 6.59
C LEU A 192 -5.35 14.03 5.88
N ASP A 193 -6.11 14.00 4.79
CA ASP A 193 -6.55 15.19 4.09
C ASP A 193 -7.65 15.93 4.89
N SER A 194 -8.13 17.06 4.36
CA SER A 194 -9.19 17.85 4.97
C SER A 194 -10.53 17.11 5.12
N ASN A 195 -10.73 16.01 4.39
CA ASN A 195 -11.92 15.16 4.47
C ASN A 195 -11.78 14.05 5.51
N GLY A 196 -10.59 13.89 6.09
CA GLY A 196 -10.25 12.79 6.99
C GLY A 196 -9.89 11.50 6.28
N ASP A 197 -9.70 11.53 4.95
CA ASP A 197 -9.23 10.39 4.16
C ASP A 197 -7.70 10.34 4.17
N PRO A 198 -7.07 9.16 4.02
CA PRO A 198 -5.61 9.05 3.90
C PRO A 198 -5.09 9.90 2.73
N ASP A 199 -4.17 10.82 3.02
CA ASP A 199 -3.50 11.61 2.00
C ASP A 199 -2.41 10.77 1.31
N GLY A 200 -2.17 11.05 0.03
CA GLY A 200 -1.29 10.27 -0.82
C GLY A 200 -1.62 10.41 -2.29
N VAL A 201 -0.88 9.64 -3.10
CA VAL A 201 -1.04 9.65 -4.56
C VAL A 201 -1.25 8.23 -5.07
N ILE A 202 -2.05 8.11 -6.13
CA ILE A 202 -2.16 6.86 -6.89
C ILE A 202 -1.24 7.01 -8.10
N ILE A 203 -0.32 6.07 -8.27
CA ILE A 203 0.61 6.03 -9.40
C ILE A 203 0.52 4.69 -10.11
N PHE A 204 1.00 4.66 -11.35
CA PHE A 204 1.21 3.44 -12.10
C PHE A 204 2.69 3.06 -12.03
N VAL A 205 2.98 1.85 -11.60
CA VAL A 205 4.34 1.32 -11.50
C VAL A 205 4.60 0.42 -12.69
N TYR A 206 5.57 0.79 -13.52
CA TYR A 206 5.95 -0.03 -14.66
C TYR A 206 6.81 -1.21 -14.22
N THR A 207 6.52 -2.39 -14.74
CA THR A 207 7.26 -3.61 -14.46
C THR A 207 7.75 -4.26 -15.74
N ASP A 208 8.82 -5.03 -15.62
CA ASP A 208 9.26 -5.97 -16.64
C ASP A 208 8.24 -7.11 -16.74
N CYS A 209 7.68 -7.32 -17.93
CA CYS A 209 6.59 -8.29 -18.15
C CYS A 209 6.96 -9.74 -17.80
N LEU A 210 8.24 -10.09 -17.96
CA LEU A 210 8.73 -11.44 -17.68
C LEU A 210 8.92 -11.63 -16.18
N THR A 211 9.67 -10.73 -15.54
CA THR A 211 10.15 -10.89 -14.16
C THR A 211 9.24 -10.25 -13.10
N ARG A 212 8.28 -9.42 -13.52
CA ARG A 212 7.44 -8.56 -12.68
C ARG A 212 8.21 -7.60 -11.78
N GLN A 213 9.49 -7.40 -12.05
CA GLN A 213 10.31 -6.47 -11.30
C GLN A 213 10.03 -5.03 -11.79
N PRO A 214 10.03 -4.04 -10.90
CA PRO A 214 9.92 -2.64 -11.30
C PRO A 214 11.02 -2.27 -12.30
N LEU A 215 10.65 -1.54 -13.36
CA LEU A 215 11.60 -0.97 -14.30
C LEU A 215 12.44 0.13 -13.64
N GLY A 216 13.51 0.54 -14.33
CA GLY A 216 14.42 1.60 -13.89
C GLY A 216 13.72 2.94 -13.61
N PRO A 217 14.34 3.82 -12.80
CA PRO A 217 13.75 5.08 -12.34
C PRO A 217 13.30 6.00 -13.48
N GLU A 218 13.91 5.89 -14.65
CA GLU A 218 13.57 6.65 -15.86
C GLU A 218 12.18 6.32 -16.44
N PHE A 219 11.60 5.18 -16.07
CA PHE A 219 10.27 4.76 -16.49
C PHE A 219 9.18 5.08 -15.46
N GLN A 220 9.57 5.40 -14.23
CA GLN A 220 8.65 5.48 -13.10
C GLN A 220 8.19 6.92 -12.83
N ASP A 221 7.04 7.04 -12.16
CA ASP A 221 6.64 8.30 -11.55
C ASP A 221 7.72 8.79 -10.56
N PRO A 222 8.07 10.09 -10.52
CA PRO A 222 9.04 10.62 -9.57
C PRO A 222 8.77 10.23 -8.10
N VAL A 223 7.50 10.09 -7.71
CA VAL A 223 7.11 9.66 -6.36
C VAL A 223 7.61 8.25 -6.06
N TYR A 224 7.58 7.35 -7.03
CA TYR A 224 8.07 5.98 -6.86
C TYR A 224 9.55 5.90 -6.49
N ASN A 225 10.32 6.89 -6.95
CA ASN A 225 11.76 6.97 -6.72
C ASN A 225 12.12 7.67 -5.39
N MET A 226 11.13 8.12 -4.62
CA MET A 226 11.37 8.76 -3.34
C MET A 226 11.77 7.73 -2.26
N PRO A 227 12.59 8.13 -1.27
CA PRO A 227 13.07 7.21 -0.23
C PRO A 227 11.90 6.55 0.52
N GLY A 228 11.95 5.22 0.66
CA GLY A 228 10.99 4.43 1.42
C GLY A 228 9.70 4.04 0.68
N VAL A 229 9.49 4.55 -0.54
CA VAL A 229 8.28 4.28 -1.34
C VAL A 229 8.27 2.87 -1.93
N GLN A 230 9.37 2.43 -2.53
CA GLN A 230 9.41 1.14 -3.20
C GLN A 230 9.20 -0.01 -2.23
N LEU A 231 8.27 -0.90 -2.56
CA LEU A 231 8.07 -2.12 -1.81
C LEU A 231 9.30 -3.04 -1.97
N ASP A 232 9.65 -3.77 -0.91
CA ASP A 232 10.69 -4.81 -1.01
C ASP A 232 10.35 -5.79 -2.14
N ARG A 233 11.36 -6.19 -2.94
CA ARG A 233 11.14 -7.04 -4.12
C ARG A 233 10.51 -8.39 -3.79
N GLY A 234 10.85 -8.98 -2.65
CA GLY A 234 10.25 -10.23 -2.18
C GLY A 234 8.81 -10.03 -1.71
N ALA A 235 8.55 -8.93 -1.01
CA ALA A 235 7.18 -8.56 -0.63
C ALA A 235 6.30 -8.28 -1.86
N LEU A 236 6.82 -7.56 -2.87
CA LEU A 236 6.12 -7.29 -4.12
C LEU A 236 5.81 -8.59 -4.88
N ALA A 237 6.79 -9.48 -5.03
CA ALA A 237 6.56 -10.78 -5.66
C ALA A 237 5.47 -11.59 -4.93
N THR A 238 5.44 -11.54 -3.60
CA THR A 238 4.40 -12.19 -2.80
C THR A 238 3.02 -11.57 -3.03
N VAL A 239 2.93 -10.24 -3.09
CA VAL A 239 1.68 -9.54 -3.40
C VAL A 239 1.18 -9.91 -4.79
N MET A 240 2.03 -9.87 -5.80
CA MET A 240 1.67 -10.21 -7.19
C MET A 240 1.23 -11.68 -7.31
N GLN A 241 1.94 -12.60 -6.67
CA GLN A 241 1.55 -14.01 -6.66
C GLN A 241 0.21 -14.26 -5.96
N SER A 242 -0.15 -13.42 -4.97
CA SER A 242 -1.46 -13.53 -4.30
C SER A 242 -2.64 -13.12 -5.19
N TRP A 243 -2.37 -12.51 -6.36
CA TRP A 243 -3.39 -12.13 -7.34
C TRP A 243 -3.55 -13.17 -8.45
N VAL A 244 -2.73 -14.22 -8.45
CA VAL A 244 -2.88 -15.34 -9.37
C VAL A 244 -4.16 -16.09 -9.02
N GLU A 245 -5.04 -16.20 -10.01
CA GLU A 245 -6.28 -16.95 -9.94
C GLU A 245 -6.37 -17.88 -11.15
N ASP A 246 -6.79 -19.11 -10.92
CA ASP A 246 -6.98 -20.10 -11.95
C ASP A 246 -8.24 -20.93 -11.68
N SER A 247 -8.82 -21.44 -12.76
CA SER A 247 -9.83 -22.49 -12.72
C SER A 247 -9.46 -23.55 -13.74
N CYS A 248 -9.63 -24.81 -13.39
CA CYS A 248 -9.35 -25.94 -14.26
C CYS A 248 -10.54 -26.90 -14.23
N SER A 249 -11.08 -27.20 -15.40
CA SER A 249 -12.11 -28.22 -15.57
C SER A 249 -11.69 -29.20 -16.64
N SER A 250 -12.08 -30.47 -16.50
CA SER A 250 -11.85 -31.47 -17.53
C SER A 250 -12.99 -32.47 -17.62
N THR A 251 -13.10 -33.11 -18.78
CA THR A 251 -14.01 -34.23 -19.02
C THR A 251 -13.19 -35.43 -19.48
N LEU A 252 -13.36 -36.56 -18.79
CA LEU A 252 -12.66 -37.80 -19.07
C LEU A 252 -13.44 -38.67 -20.07
N SER A 253 -12.71 -39.27 -21.00
CA SER A 253 -13.21 -40.28 -21.92
C SER A 253 -12.26 -41.47 -21.98
N ASN A 254 -12.81 -42.68 -21.97
CA ASN A 254 -12.04 -43.92 -22.07
C ASN A 254 -11.88 -44.32 -23.53
N ASN A 255 -10.65 -44.58 -23.94
CA ASN A 255 -10.34 -45.07 -25.27
C ASN A 255 -10.37 -46.60 -25.33
N ALA A 256 -10.59 -47.14 -26.53
CA ALA A 256 -10.66 -48.60 -26.74
C ALA A 256 -9.33 -49.32 -26.47
N ASP A 257 -8.21 -48.60 -26.48
CA ASP A 257 -6.87 -49.10 -26.19
C ASP A 257 -6.53 -49.09 -24.68
N GLY A 258 -7.48 -48.68 -23.83
CA GLY A 258 -7.30 -48.59 -22.38
C GLY A 258 -6.60 -47.31 -21.90
N THR A 259 -6.34 -46.36 -22.80
CA THR A 259 -5.90 -45.00 -22.42
C THR A 259 -7.09 -44.12 -22.05
N GLU A 260 -6.82 -43.03 -21.33
CA GLU A 260 -7.80 -42.00 -21.01
C GLU A 260 -7.46 -40.71 -21.75
N THR A 261 -8.47 -40.05 -22.30
CA THR A 261 -8.36 -38.69 -22.84
C THR A 261 -9.12 -37.74 -21.94
N ALA A 262 -8.44 -36.72 -21.42
CA ALA A 262 -9.03 -35.59 -20.73
C ALA A 262 -9.08 -34.37 -21.66
N SER A 263 -10.29 -33.95 -22.02
CA SER A 263 -10.53 -32.64 -22.64
C SER A 263 -10.60 -31.60 -21.53
N PHE A 264 -9.76 -30.58 -21.56
CA PHE A 264 -9.65 -29.58 -20.50
C PHE A 264 -9.97 -28.16 -20.97
N GLU A 265 -10.41 -27.35 -20.01
CA GLU A 265 -10.49 -25.90 -20.10
C GLU A 265 -9.85 -25.31 -18.83
N ILE A 266 -8.81 -24.51 -19.04
CA ILE A 266 -8.08 -23.80 -17.99
C ILE A 266 -8.26 -22.31 -18.24
N ASN A 267 -8.71 -21.58 -17.23
CA ASN A 267 -8.74 -20.13 -17.25
C ASN A 267 -7.79 -19.60 -16.19
N GLY A 268 -7.15 -18.47 -16.46
CA GLY A 268 -6.30 -17.85 -15.47
C GLY A 268 -6.23 -16.34 -15.56
N LYS A 269 -5.80 -15.76 -14.45
CA LYS A 269 -5.64 -14.34 -14.23
C LYS A 269 -4.39 -14.11 -13.39
N GLY A 270 -3.67 -13.07 -13.76
CA GLY A 270 -2.56 -12.56 -13.00
C GLY A 270 -1.29 -13.42 -12.94
N PHE A 271 -1.09 -14.24 -13.97
CA PHE A 271 0.17 -14.96 -14.21
C PHE A 271 1.21 -14.07 -14.87
N SER A 272 2.49 -14.25 -14.56
CA SER A 272 3.59 -13.59 -15.28
C SER A 272 3.80 -14.20 -16.67
N ASP A 273 4.39 -13.43 -17.58
CA ASP A 273 4.80 -13.96 -18.88
C ASP A 273 5.90 -15.02 -18.72
N ASP A 274 6.72 -14.96 -17.65
CA ASP A 274 7.65 -16.05 -17.32
C ASP A 274 6.95 -17.28 -16.71
N GLN A 275 5.70 -17.20 -16.28
CA GLN A 275 4.95 -18.39 -15.84
C GLN A 275 4.27 -19.08 -17.03
N LEU A 276 3.71 -18.31 -17.96
CA LEU A 276 2.95 -18.87 -19.09
C LEU A 276 3.74 -18.98 -20.39
N GLY A 277 4.65 -18.05 -20.67
CA GLY A 277 5.12 -17.77 -22.02
C GLY A 277 4.16 -16.85 -22.77
N GLY A 278 4.57 -16.36 -23.96
CA GLY A 278 3.78 -15.41 -24.74
C GLY A 278 2.47 -15.97 -25.29
N ASN A 279 2.38 -17.30 -25.47
CA ASN A 279 1.19 -18.03 -25.93
C ASN A 279 0.94 -19.30 -25.09
N GLY A 280 1.27 -19.25 -23.79
CA GLY A 280 1.05 -20.38 -22.88
C GLY A 280 2.02 -21.55 -23.08
N GLU A 281 3.16 -21.36 -23.73
CA GLU A 281 4.11 -22.43 -24.07
C GLU A 281 4.66 -23.17 -22.85
N LYS A 282 4.80 -22.50 -21.69
CA LYS A 282 5.25 -23.14 -20.45
C LYS A 282 4.18 -24.04 -19.86
N LEU A 283 2.92 -23.58 -19.85
CA LEU A 283 1.77 -24.42 -19.48
C LEU A 283 1.63 -25.58 -20.45
N GLN A 284 1.75 -25.32 -21.75
CA GLN A 284 1.72 -26.34 -22.80
C GLN A 284 2.80 -27.39 -22.57
N GLY A 285 4.04 -26.97 -22.29
CA GLY A 285 5.16 -27.86 -22.00
C GLY A 285 4.92 -28.71 -20.74
N ALA A 286 4.36 -28.12 -19.68
CA ALA A 286 3.98 -28.84 -18.48
C ALA A 286 2.91 -29.90 -18.76
N LEU A 287 1.88 -29.57 -19.55
CA LEU A 287 0.80 -30.48 -19.95
C LEU A 287 1.30 -31.64 -20.82
N MET A 288 2.29 -31.42 -21.68
CA MET A 288 2.92 -32.50 -22.47
C MET A 288 3.63 -33.55 -21.60
N THR A 289 3.92 -33.27 -20.34
CA THR A 289 4.46 -34.29 -19.41
C THR A 289 3.41 -35.29 -18.95
N CYS A 290 2.12 -34.93 -19.06
CA CYS A 290 0.98 -35.77 -18.68
C CYS A 290 0.57 -36.78 -19.77
N GLY A 291 0.99 -36.56 -21.01
CA GLY A 291 0.63 -37.41 -22.13
C GLY A 291 0.73 -36.70 -23.48
N SER A 292 0.08 -37.28 -24.49
CA SER A 292 0.02 -36.67 -25.81
C SER A 292 -0.99 -35.53 -25.81
N LEU A 293 -0.50 -34.29 -25.91
CA LEU A 293 -1.34 -33.09 -26.01
C LEU A 293 -1.78 -32.87 -27.48
N THR A 294 -3.08 -32.74 -27.68
CA THR A 294 -3.70 -32.40 -28.97
C THR A 294 -4.72 -31.27 -28.79
N SER A 295 -5.19 -30.69 -29.89
CA SER A 295 -6.20 -29.61 -29.88
C SER A 295 -5.84 -28.38 -29.02
N TRP A 296 -4.54 -28.13 -28.79
CA TRP A 296 -4.08 -27.01 -27.97
C TRP A 296 -4.47 -25.67 -28.59
N VAL A 297 -5.21 -24.87 -27.81
CA VAL A 297 -5.54 -23.50 -28.13
C VAL A 297 -5.29 -22.67 -26.89
N PHE A 298 -4.54 -21.58 -27.05
CA PHE A 298 -4.33 -20.57 -26.02
C PHE A 298 -4.81 -19.22 -26.55
N THR A 299 -5.59 -18.51 -25.75
CA THR A 299 -6.16 -17.22 -26.14
C THR A 299 -6.09 -16.25 -24.98
N TRP A 300 -5.49 -15.08 -25.19
CA TRP A 300 -5.68 -13.93 -24.31
C TRP A 300 -7.14 -13.46 -24.40
N THR A 301 -7.81 -13.30 -23.27
CA THR A 301 -9.25 -12.98 -23.17
C THR A 301 -9.51 -11.55 -22.68
N PRO A 302 -9.01 -10.49 -23.35
CA PRO A 302 -9.15 -9.10 -22.87
C PRO A 302 -10.61 -8.60 -22.90
N VAL A 303 -11.55 -9.37 -23.45
CA VAL A 303 -12.93 -8.95 -23.72
C VAL A 303 -13.90 -9.31 -22.59
N ASN A 304 -13.71 -10.44 -21.89
CA ASN A 304 -14.70 -10.95 -20.93
C ASN A 304 -14.41 -10.62 -19.45
N GLY A 305 -13.28 -9.96 -19.15
CA GLY A 305 -12.98 -9.34 -17.84
C GLY A 305 -12.82 -10.28 -16.64
N THR A 306 -13.34 -11.51 -16.71
CA THR A 306 -13.23 -12.51 -15.64
C THR A 306 -11.83 -13.10 -15.56
N TYR A 307 -11.23 -13.43 -16.71
CA TYR A 307 -9.91 -14.03 -16.83
C TYR A 307 -9.07 -13.28 -17.86
N ASP A 308 -7.75 -13.33 -17.69
CA ASP A 308 -6.80 -12.69 -18.61
C ASP A 308 -6.52 -13.60 -19.81
N TRP A 309 -6.59 -14.93 -19.61
CA TRP A 309 -6.38 -15.93 -20.65
C TRP A 309 -7.22 -17.18 -20.44
N ASN A 310 -7.38 -17.93 -21.52
CA ASN A 310 -8.03 -19.24 -21.59
C ASN A 310 -7.16 -20.20 -22.40
N ALA A 311 -7.06 -21.45 -21.95
CA ALA A 311 -6.39 -22.54 -22.63
C ALA A 311 -7.31 -23.77 -22.69
N THR A 312 -7.41 -24.37 -23.87
CA THR A 312 -8.16 -25.61 -24.08
C THR A 312 -7.31 -26.63 -24.81
N GLY A 313 -7.60 -27.90 -24.61
CA GLY A 313 -6.97 -28.98 -25.35
C GLY A 313 -7.36 -30.35 -24.84
N ASP A 314 -6.74 -31.37 -25.41
CA ASP A 314 -6.95 -32.77 -25.06
C ASP A 314 -5.62 -33.42 -24.68
N VAL A 315 -5.53 -34.02 -23.51
CA VAL A 315 -4.38 -34.85 -23.12
C VAL A 315 -4.80 -36.30 -23.12
N THR A 316 -4.13 -37.13 -23.91
CA THR A 316 -4.29 -38.58 -23.89
C THR A 316 -3.13 -39.24 -23.16
N GLY A 317 -3.43 -40.01 -22.11
CA GLY A 317 -2.43 -40.60 -21.23
C GLY A 317 -2.95 -41.81 -20.45
N ASN A 318 -2.32 -42.07 -19.30
CA ASN A 318 -2.72 -43.12 -18.38
C ASN A 318 -3.90 -42.66 -17.49
N SER A 319 -4.35 -43.53 -16.58
CA SER A 319 -5.50 -43.31 -15.69
C SER A 319 -5.32 -42.23 -14.61
N THR A 320 -4.32 -41.34 -14.75
CA THR A 320 -4.04 -40.21 -13.84
C THR A 320 -3.97 -38.88 -14.57
N VAL A 321 -4.44 -38.84 -15.82
CA VAL A 321 -4.30 -37.67 -16.70
C VAL A 321 -4.98 -36.42 -16.10
N ASN A 322 -6.13 -36.57 -15.43
CA ASN A 322 -6.83 -35.42 -14.83
C ASN A 322 -6.02 -34.75 -13.72
N GLY A 323 -5.57 -35.53 -12.73
CA GLY A 323 -4.75 -35.02 -11.64
C GLY A 323 -3.42 -34.45 -12.12
N CYS A 324 -2.84 -35.04 -13.17
CA CYS A 324 -1.63 -34.52 -13.81
C CYS A 324 -1.85 -33.14 -14.46
N ILE A 325 -3.00 -32.90 -15.11
CA ILE A 325 -3.35 -31.58 -15.65
C ILE A 325 -3.39 -30.54 -14.52
N GLY A 326 -4.01 -30.86 -13.38
CA GLY A 326 -3.98 -29.98 -12.21
C GLY A 326 -2.56 -29.73 -11.68
N ASP A 327 -1.71 -30.75 -11.62
CA ASP A 327 -0.29 -30.59 -11.27
C ASP A 327 0.47 -29.70 -12.25
N ALA A 328 0.17 -29.80 -13.55
CA ALA A 328 0.76 -28.96 -14.58
C ALA A 328 0.35 -27.48 -14.44
N VAL A 329 -0.91 -27.21 -14.07
CA VAL A 329 -1.39 -25.84 -13.78
C VAL A 329 -0.62 -25.24 -12.60
N VAL A 330 -0.49 -25.98 -11.49
CA VAL A 330 0.27 -25.53 -10.32
C VAL A 330 1.76 -25.35 -10.66
N ALA A 331 2.35 -26.26 -11.44
CA ALA A 331 3.73 -26.17 -11.89
C ALA A 331 3.98 -24.95 -12.80
N ALA A 332 2.97 -24.53 -13.56
CA ALA A 332 3.00 -23.31 -14.36
C ALA A 332 2.74 -22.02 -13.54
N GLY A 333 2.59 -22.12 -12.22
CA GLY A 333 2.41 -20.97 -11.33
C GLY A 333 0.98 -20.76 -10.83
N GLY A 334 0.06 -21.68 -11.14
CA GLY A 334 -1.31 -21.66 -10.65
C GLY A 334 -1.40 -21.81 -9.14
N SER A 335 -2.46 -21.23 -8.59
CA SER A 335 -2.81 -21.26 -7.17
C SER A 335 -3.53 -22.55 -6.77
N THR A 336 -4.25 -23.22 -7.68
CA THR A 336 -5.02 -24.43 -7.39
C THR A 336 -4.96 -25.49 -8.50
N LYS A 337 -5.54 -26.67 -8.22
CA LYS A 337 -5.85 -27.69 -9.24
C LYS A 337 -7.31 -27.65 -9.69
N ASP A 338 -8.15 -26.92 -8.95
CA ASP A 338 -9.61 -26.88 -9.08
C ASP A 338 -10.25 -28.27 -9.31
N GLN A 339 -10.97 -28.47 -10.42
CA GLN A 339 -11.66 -29.73 -10.74
C GLN A 339 -10.74 -30.72 -11.49
N CYS A 340 -9.50 -30.34 -11.78
CA CYS A 340 -8.49 -31.20 -12.40
C CYS A 340 -7.71 -32.01 -11.36
N THR A 341 -8.45 -32.79 -10.56
CA THR A 341 -7.91 -33.68 -9.51
C THR A 341 -7.93 -35.14 -9.92
#